data_AF-A0A350QQC9-F1
#
_entry.id   AF-A0A350QQC9-F1
#
_cell.length_a   1.000
_cell.length_b   1.000
_cell.length_c   1.000
_cell.angle_alpha   90.00
_cell.angle_beta   90.00
_cell.angle_gamma   90.00
#
_symmetry.space_group_name_H-M   'P 1'
#
loop_
_entity.id
_entity.type
_entity.pdbx_description
1 polymer ?
#
loop_
_entity_poly.entity_id
_entity_poly.type
_entity_poly.pdbx_seq_one_letter_code
_entity_poly.pdbx_strand_id
1 'polypeptide(L)'
;MNQDIRNQKRSKVSSATLLILAPILLAAGLFAQQMSLSSLRNIRILERLPLTPVEAAIPGPIRTSGKATPIERPGRVGTITARWTKTPSLWYRAVEEKETRDSDGNRSWVTVSDQTSFVKFDLKDGSETILVVPDNRIDSYIDRSWRQTKGKRRYTEYRIEPGDEIKVVGLVSQYQGTPAITFDSEGEYIPILSDGPISEVRSGEGLTASLLVSLSLLGISGSCVALMLLLRIQNVLAFVVVVGVVESGFLLAGSTMMLAADLKAAHRSVTSSVESATEIVKAGFDKIGVGWDGDWGDERAFSRA
;
A
#
# COMPACT_ATOMS: atom_id res chain seq x y z
N MET A 1 -51.74 12.26 15.78
CA MET A 1 -50.92 12.75 14.66
C MET A 1 -51.80 12.75 13.42
N ASN A 2 -52.21 13.95 12.98
CA ASN A 2 -53.36 14.19 12.09
C ASN A 2 -53.27 13.46 10.74
N GLN A 3 -54.38 12.85 10.32
CA GLN A 3 -54.54 12.27 8.98
C GLN A 3 -54.35 13.31 7.86
N ASP A 4 -54.53 14.60 8.15
CA ASP A 4 -54.37 15.69 7.19
C ASP A 4 -52.94 15.89 6.69
N ILE A 5 -51.92 15.58 7.50
CA ILE A 5 -50.50 15.66 7.08
C ILE A 5 -50.17 14.51 6.10
N ARG A 6 -50.86 13.37 6.22
CA ARG A 6 -50.63 12.18 5.38
C ARG A 6 -51.19 12.36 3.96
N ASN A 7 -52.21 13.22 3.81
CA ASN A 7 -52.91 13.51 2.56
C ASN A 7 -52.36 14.73 1.78
N GLN A 8 -51.37 15.46 2.30
CA GLN A 8 -50.66 16.45 1.49
C GLN A 8 -49.91 15.74 0.35
N LYS A 9 -50.31 16.03 -0.90
CA LYS A 9 -49.58 15.61 -2.10
C LYS A 9 -48.15 16.12 -2.00
N ARG A 10 -47.19 15.21 -2.09
CA ARG A 10 -45.77 15.55 -2.04
C ARG A 10 -45.48 16.51 -3.20
N SER A 11 -44.76 17.60 -2.93
CA SER A 11 -44.26 18.46 -4.01
C SER A 11 -43.42 17.62 -4.97
N LYS A 12 -43.70 17.72 -6.28
CA LYS A 12 -42.96 17.00 -7.33
C LYS A 12 -41.45 17.20 -7.20
N VAL A 13 -41.04 18.39 -6.73
CA VAL A 13 -39.65 18.75 -6.46
C VAL A 13 -39.03 17.84 -5.40
N SER A 14 -39.70 17.65 -4.26
CA SER A 14 -39.18 16.81 -3.17
C SER A 14 -39.07 15.32 -3.53
N SER A 15 -39.98 14.80 -4.37
CA SER A 15 -39.87 13.43 -4.90
C SER A 15 -38.70 13.31 -5.86
N ALA A 16 -38.52 14.28 -6.76
CA ALA A 16 -37.41 14.29 -7.71
C ALA A 16 -36.06 14.40 -7.00
N THR A 17 -35.95 15.23 -5.96
CA THR A 17 -34.72 15.35 -5.15
C THR A 17 -34.35 14.02 -4.51
N LEU A 18 -35.30 13.30 -3.87
CA LEU A 18 -34.98 12.01 -3.26
C LEU A 18 -34.64 10.92 -4.27
N LEU A 19 -35.29 10.93 -5.43
CA LEU A 19 -35.03 9.95 -6.50
C LEU A 19 -33.60 10.11 -7.05
N ILE A 20 -33.07 11.33 -7.07
CA ILE A 20 -31.69 11.61 -7.49
C ILE A 20 -30.70 11.38 -6.32
N LEU A 21 -31.07 11.78 -5.10
CA LEU A 21 -30.17 11.72 -3.94
C LEU A 21 -29.88 10.28 -3.49
N ALA A 22 -30.90 9.40 -3.49
CA ALA A 22 -30.75 8.01 -3.06
C ALA A 22 -29.66 7.24 -3.84
N PRO A 23 -29.64 7.22 -5.20
CA PRO A 23 -28.59 6.53 -5.94
C PRO A 23 -27.22 7.20 -5.80
N ILE A 24 -27.15 8.53 -5.65
CA ILE A 24 -25.87 9.24 -5.43
C ILE A 24 -25.27 8.83 -4.10
N LEU A 25 -26.05 8.83 -3.02
CA LEU A 25 -25.59 8.41 -1.70
C LEU A 25 -25.19 6.93 -1.68
N LEU A 26 -25.94 6.07 -2.37
CA LEU A 26 -25.59 4.66 -2.51
C LEU A 26 -24.26 4.49 -3.26
N ALA A 27 -24.09 5.15 -4.40
CA ALA A 27 -22.87 5.08 -5.19
C ALA A 27 -21.65 5.59 -4.40
N ALA A 28 -21.79 6.73 -3.71
CA ALA A 28 -20.75 7.26 -2.84
C ALA A 28 -20.42 6.30 -1.68
N GLY A 29 -21.44 5.69 -1.07
CA GLY A 29 -21.26 4.71 -0.01
C GLY A 29 -20.54 3.44 -0.47
N LEU A 30 -20.92 2.90 -1.64
CA LEU A 30 -20.27 1.74 -2.24
C LEU A 30 -18.82 2.03 -2.65
N PHE A 31 -18.56 3.21 -3.21
CA PHE A 31 -17.21 3.64 -3.55
C PHE A 31 -16.33 3.77 -2.30
N ALA A 32 -16.83 4.43 -1.25
CA ALA A 32 -16.13 4.54 0.04
C ALA A 32 -15.88 3.14 0.66
N GLN A 33 -16.82 2.22 0.53
CA GLN A 33 -16.66 0.83 0.99
C GLN A 33 -15.54 0.09 0.24
N GLN A 34 -15.44 0.26 -1.07
CA GLN A 34 -14.39 -0.38 -1.86
C GLN A 34 -13.01 0.17 -1.49
N MET A 35 -12.92 1.48 -1.28
CA MET A 35 -11.70 2.16 -0.83
C MET A 35 -11.31 1.70 0.59
N SER A 36 -12.27 1.57 1.51
CA SER A 36 -12.00 1.13 2.87
C SER A 36 -11.49 -0.31 2.94
N LEU A 37 -12.11 -1.23 2.18
CA LEU A 37 -11.66 -2.63 2.10
C LEU A 37 -10.24 -2.75 1.53
N SER A 38 -9.91 -1.92 0.52
CA SER A 38 -8.56 -1.87 -0.06
C SER A 38 -7.53 -1.41 0.96
N SER A 39 -7.81 -0.35 1.72
CA SER A 39 -6.90 0.14 2.76
C SER A 39 -6.76 -0.84 3.93
N LEU A 40 -7.86 -1.49 4.37
CA LEU A 40 -7.80 -2.55 5.38
C LEU A 40 -6.97 -3.76 4.93
N ARG A 41 -7.08 -4.15 3.66
CA ARG A 41 -6.24 -5.20 3.07
C ARG A 41 -4.77 -4.79 3.10
N ASN A 42 -4.45 -3.55 2.76
CA ASN A 42 -3.08 -3.05 2.78
C ASN A 42 -2.46 -3.12 4.20
N ILE A 43 -3.21 -2.68 5.21
CA ILE A 43 -2.79 -2.79 6.62
C ILE A 43 -2.52 -4.25 6.99
N ARG A 44 -3.41 -5.17 6.62
CA ARG A 44 -3.28 -6.59 6.91
C ARG A 44 -2.06 -7.23 6.25
N ILE A 45 -1.75 -6.85 5.00
CA ILE A 45 -0.55 -7.33 4.31
C ILE A 45 0.70 -6.94 5.11
N LEU A 46 0.79 -5.70 5.59
CA LEU A 46 1.93 -5.24 6.40
C LEU A 46 2.01 -5.92 7.77
N GLU A 47 0.87 -6.23 8.39
CA GLU A 47 0.82 -6.90 9.71
C GLU A 47 1.25 -8.38 9.66
N ARG A 48 1.01 -9.04 8.53
CA ARG A 48 1.38 -10.45 8.34
C ARG A 48 2.87 -10.64 8.06
N LEU A 49 3.57 -9.60 7.63
CA LEU A 49 5.00 -9.66 7.33
C LEU A 49 5.84 -9.42 8.59
N PRO A 50 6.48 -10.46 9.16
CA PRO A 50 7.41 -10.28 10.27
C PRO A 50 8.62 -9.48 9.81
N LEU A 51 9.31 -8.84 10.76
CA LEU A 51 10.62 -8.28 10.49
C LEU A 51 11.63 -9.44 10.39
N THR A 52 12.15 -9.65 9.19
CA THR A 52 13.10 -10.72 8.85
C THR A 52 14.49 -10.11 8.67
N PRO A 53 15.53 -10.62 9.36
CA PRO A 53 16.90 -10.17 9.13
C PRO A 53 17.36 -10.56 7.72
N VAL A 54 18.34 -9.84 7.19
CA VAL A 54 18.82 -10.08 5.80
C VAL A 54 19.34 -11.50 5.62
N GLU A 55 19.95 -12.10 6.64
CA GLU A 55 20.46 -13.48 6.63
C GLU A 55 19.38 -14.54 6.37
N ALA A 56 18.13 -14.26 6.76
CA ALA A 56 17.00 -15.18 6.64
C ALA A 56 16.12 -14.83 5.43
N ALA A 57 16.63 -14.03 4.50
CA ALA A 57 15.91 -13.62 3.30
C ALA A 57 15.74 -14.81 2.34
N ILE A 58 14.53 -15.39 2.36
CA ILE A 58 14.08 -16.40 1.40
C ILE A 58 13.29 -15.73 0.26
N PRO A 59 13.23 -16.34 -0.94
CA PRO A 59 12.41 -15.83 -2.03
C PRO A 59 10.96 -15.61 -1.61
N GLY A 60 10.40 -14.45 -1.96
CA GLY A 60 9.06 -14.04 -1.57
C GLY A 60 9.00 -12.69 -0.87
N PRO A 61 7.81 -12.26 -0.43
CA PRO A 61 7.64 -10.98 0.26
C PRO A 61 8.43 -10.93 1.56
N ILE A 62 9.22 -9.89 1.75
CA ILE A 62 10.01 -9.67 2.96
C ILE A 62 9.77 -8.27 3.52
N ARG A 63 9.85 -8.17 4.84
CA ARG A 63 10.04 -6.91 5.54
C ARG A 63 11.36 -6.98 6.29
N THR A 64 12.31 -6.12 5.96
CA THR A 64 13.65 -6.13 6.55
C THR A 64 14.11 -4.71 6.87
N SER A 65 15.20 -4.59 7.61
CA SER A 65 15.83 -3.32 7.98
C SER A 65 17.34 -3.44 7.92
N GLY A 66 18.01 -2.36 7.56
CA GLY A 66 19.46 -2.33 7.54
C GLY A 66 20.00 -0.97 7.13
N LYS A 67 21.33 -0.86 7.11
CA LYS A 67 22.02 0.34 6.66
C LYS A 67 22.16 0.33 5.14
N ALA A 68 21.74 1.41 4.49
CA ALA A 68 21.88 1.56 3.06
C ALA A 68 23.34 1.87 2.69
N THR A 69 23.98 1.03 1.88
CA THR A 69 25.37 1.19 1.46
C THR A 69 25.48 1.22 -0.06
N PRO A 70 26.34 2.08 -0.64
CA PRO A 70 26.54 2.13 -2.09
C PRO A 70 27.21 0.85 -2.57
N ILE A 71 26.84 0.40 -3.77
CA ILE A 71 27.52 -0.74 -4.42
C ILE A 71 28.93 -0.28 -4.81
N GLU A 72 29.94 -0.91 -4.23
CA GLU A 72 31.33 -0.66 -4.59
C GLU A 72 31.66 -1.35 -5.93
N ARG A 73 31.79 -0.57 -7.00
CA ARG A 73 32.38 -1.04 -8.27
C ARG A 73 33.58 -0.20 -8.65
N PRO A 74 34.69 -0.81 -9.10
CA PRO A 74 35.83 -0.07 -9.61
C PRO A 74 35.41 0.91 -10.72
N GLY A 75 35.64 2.20 -10.50
CA GLY A 75 35.41 3.26 -11.51
C GLY A 75 33.97 3.75 -11.69
N ARG A 76 33.02 3.41 -10.81
CA ARG A 76 31.68 4.03 -10.80
C ARG A 76 31.32 4.57 -9.43
N VAL A 77 30.74 5.78 -9.41
CA VAL A 77 30.15 6.37 -8.21
C VAL A 77 28.83 5.65 -7.94
N GLY A 78 28.78 4.86 -6.87
CA GLY A 78 27.59 4.11 -6.44
C GLY A 78 26.47 4.97 -5.83
N THR A 79 26.47 6.27 -6.10
CA THR A 79 25.52 7.26 -5.57
C THR A 79 25.07 8.20 -6.68
N ILE A 80 23.84 8.68 -6.58
CA ILE A 80 23.31 9.80 -7.36
C ILE A 80 23.43 11.10 -6.60
N THR A 81 23.46 12.21 -7.32
CA THR A 81 23.57 13.53 -6.72
C THR A 81 22.18 14.16 -6.60
N ALA A 82 21.76 14.53 -5.39
CA ALA A 82 20.50 15.22 -5.16
C ALA A 82 20.42 16.54 -5.96
N ARG A 83 19.20 16.93 -6.37
CA ARG A 83 18.98 17.96 -7.39
C ARG A 83 19.53 19.33 -7.00
N TRP A 84 19.22 19.81 -5.80
CA TRP A 84 19.56 21.16 -5.31
C TRP A 84 20.70 21.15 -4.30
N THR A 85 20.68 20.24 -3.32
CA THR A 85 21.73 20.19 -2.28
C THR A 85 23.05 19.60 -2.78
N LYS A 86 23.02 18.88 -3.90
CA LYS A 86 24.17 18.13 -4.44
C LYS A 86 24.76 17.09 -3.49
N THR A 87 23.99 16.68 -2.47
CA THR A 87 24.39 15.62 -1.55
C THR A 87 24.38 14.26 -2.28
N PRO A 88 25.41 13.42 -2.10
CA PRO A 88 25.40 12.03 -2.56
C PRO A 88 24.30 11.23 -1.87
N SER A 89 23.45 10.56 -2.65
CA SER A 89 22.30 9.81 -2.18
C SER A 89 22.16 8.50 -2.96
N LEU A 90 21.50 7.51 -2.39
CA LEU A 90 21.16 6.23 -3.03
C LEU A 90 19.77 6.31 -3.68
N TRP A 91 18.89 7.10 -3.09
CA TRP A 91 17.56 7.43 -3.58
C TRP A 91 17.26 8.89 -3.22
N TYR A 92 16.60 9.64 -4.11
CA TYR A 92 16.03 10.94 -3.76
C TYR A 92 14.72 11.21 -4.48
N ARG A 93 13.87 12.02 -3.84
CA ARG A 93 12.72 12.68 -4.45
C ARG A 93 12.82 14.19 -4.26
N ALA A 94 12.72 14.93 -5.36
CA ALA A 94 12.84 16.38 -5.41
C ALA A 94 11.51 16.99 -5.85
N VAL A 95 10.86 17.70 -4.93
CA VAL A 95 9.55 18.33 -5.14
C VAL A 95 9.72 19.85 -5.19
N GLU A 96 9.33 20.43 -6.32
CA GLU A 96 9.24 21.88 -6.51
C GLU A 96 7.77 22.30 -6.52
N GLU A 97 7.44 23.27 -5.67
CA GLU A 97 6.09 23.81 -5.53
C GLU A 97 6.12 25.32 -5.79
N LYS A 98 5.04 25.85 -6.35
CA LYS A 98 4.84 27.28 -6.57
C LYS A 98 3.63 27.75 -5.78
N GLU A 99 3.79 28.91 -5.14
CA GLU A 99 2.70 29.61 -4.48
C GLU A 99 1.74 30.18 -5.54
N THR A 100 0.49 29.74 -5.47
CA THR A 100 -0.63 30.27 -6.24
C THR A 100 -1.60 30.97 -5.31
N ARG A 101 -2.31 31.95 -5.86
CA ARG A 101 -3.35 32.69 -5.14
C ARG A 101 -4.67 32.48 -5.87
N ASP A 102 -5.71 32.10 -5.15
CA ASP A 102 -7.06 32.02 -5.70
C ASP A 102 -7.70 33.41 -5.80
N SER A 103 -8.91 33.47 -6.38
CA SER A 103 -9.70 34.70 -6.53
C SER A 103 -10.05 35.35 -5.19
N ASP A 104 -10.13 34.55 -4.13
CA ASP A 104 -10.52 34.96 -2.78
C ASP A 104 -9.30 35.41 -1.95
N GLY A 105 -8.11 35.31 -2.53
CA GLY A 105 -6.87 35.77 -1.96
C GLY A 105 -6.14 34.75 -1.09
N ASN A 106 -6.64 33.51 -0.98
CA ASN A 106 -5.98 32.43 -0.25
C ASN A 106 -4.77 31.91 -1.03
N ARG A 107 -3.72 31.57 -0.29
CA ARG A 107 -2.47 31.07 -0.84
C ARG A 107 -2.44 29.55 -0.73
N SER A 108 -2.16 28.89 -1.84
CA SER A 108 -1.95 27.44 -1.91
C SER A 108 -0.61 27.14 -2.58
N TRP A 109 -0.02 26.00 -2.23
CA TRP A 109 1.18 25.49 -2.89
C TRP A 109 0.75 24.45 -3.91
N VAL A 110 1.18 24.63 -5.17
CA VAL A 110 0.90 23.69 -6.25
C VAL A 110 2.21 23.09 -6.73
N THR A 111 2.28 21.76 -6.82
CA THR A 111 3.45 21.04 -7.33
C THR A 111 3.68 21.36 -8.81
N VAL A 112 4.87 21.85 -9.13
CA VAL A 112 5.32 22.18 -10.49
C VAL A 112 6.21 21.08 -11.05
N SER A 113 7.02 20.44 -10.21
CA SER A 113 7.89 19.35 -10.59
C SER A 113 8.01 18.37 -9.43
N ASP A 114 7.85 17.09 -9.73
CA ASP A 114 8.12 15.99 -8.81
C ASP A 114 8.99 14.99 -9.55
N GLN A 115 10.22 14.78 -9.07
CA GLN A 115 11.20 13.93 -9.72
C GLN A 115 11.80 12.97 -8.70
N THR A 116 11.73 11.69 -9.00
CA THR A 116 12.36 10.63 -8.23
C THR A 116 13.53 10.06 -9.03
N SER A 117 14.65 9.80 -8.37
CA SER A 117 15.80 9.13 -8.96
C SER A 117 16.44 8.22 -7.92
N PHE A 118 17.04 7.13 -8.40
CA PHE A 118 17.64 6.12 -7.54
C PHE A 118 18.72 5.35 -8.28
N VAL A 119 19.62 4.76 -7.49
CA VAL A 119 20.56 3.73 -7.92
C VAL A 119 20.30 2.46 -7.13
N LYS A 120 20.81 1.34 -7.66
CA LYS A 120 20.86 0.11 -6.89
C LYS A 120 21.87 0.28 -5.75
N PHE A 121 21.54 -0.25 -4.59
CA PHE A 121 22.35 -0.14 -3.38
C PHE A 121 22.24 -1.42 -2.56
N ASP A 122 23.18 -1.65 -1.67
CA ASP A 122 23.15 -2.80 -0.77
C ASP A 122 22.50 -2.40 0.56
N LEU A 123 21.69 -3.30 1.11
CA LEU A 123 21.14 -3.17 2.45
C LEU A 123 21.94 -4.07 3.39
N LYS A 124 22.65 -3.47 4.33
CA LYS A 124 23.51 -4.17 5.29
C LYS A 124 22.82 -4.34 6.63
N ASP A 125 22.69 -5.58 7.07
CA ASP A 125 22.17 -5.96 8.39
C ASP A 125 23.21 -6.86 9.08
N GLY A 126 23.91 -6.30 10.08
CA GLY A 126 25.04 -6.99 10.70
C GLY A 126 26.18 -7.27 9.71
N SER A 127 26.51 -8.56 9.52
CA SER A 127 27.51 -9.04 8.57
C SER A 127 26.98 -9.27 7.16
N GLU A 128 25.65 -9.42 7.02
CA GLU A 128 25.02 -9.79 5.76
C GLU A 128 24.58 -8.58 4.96
N THR A 129 24.57 -8.74 3.64
CA THR A 129 24.19 -7.69 2.69
C THR A 129 23.28 -8.26 1.62
N ILE A 130 22.21 -7.56 1.28
CA ILE A 130 21.35 -7.91 0.15
C ILE A 130 21.21 -6.73 -0.81
N LEU A 131 21.26 -7.02 -2.11
CA LEU A 131 21.08 -6.02 -3.14
C LEU A 131 19.62 -5.51 -3.13
N VAL A 132 19.45 -4.20 -3.14
CA VAL A 132 18.16 -3.55 -3.36
C VAL A 132 18.14 -2.97 -4.77
N VAL A 133 17.10 -3.29 -5.53
CA VAL A 133 16.88 -2.80 -6.88
C VAL A 133 15.63 -1.91 -6.89
N PRO A 134 15.76 -0.60 -6.65
CA PRO A 134 14.61 0.27 -6.55
C PRO A 134 13.83 0.40 -7.87
N ASP A 135 12.54 0.71 -7.77
CA ASP A 135 11.64 0.99 -8.90
C ASP A 135 10.78 2.23 -8.60
N ASN A 136 10.15 2.80 -9.63
CA ASN A 136 9.22 3.93 -9.51
C ASN A 136 7.91 3.57 -8.80
N ARG A 137 7.63 2.28 -8.60
CA ARG A 137 6.43 1.80 -7.88
C ARG A 137 6.55 1.89 -6.36
N ILE A 138 7.71 2.27 -5.84
CA ILE A 138 7.96 2.35 -4.39
C ILE A 138 7.14 3.47 -3.75
N ASP A 139 6.37 3.10 -2.74
CA ASP A 139 5.79 4.02 -1.78
C ASP A 139 6.88 4.43 -0.77
N SER A 140 7.36 5.66 -0.94
CA SER A 140 8.44 6.23 -0.13
C SER A 140 7.89 7.00 1.06
N TYR A 141 8.27 6.55 2.26
CA TYR A 141 7.96 7.20 3.54
C TYR A 141 9.28 7.64 4.16
N ILE A 142 9.89 8.62 3.49
CA ILE A 142 11.18 9.20 3.84
C ILE A 142 10.93 10.58 4.43
N ASP A 143 11.59 10.89 5.54
CA ASP A 143 11.51 12.19 6.16
C ASP A 143 12.19 13.25 5.29
N ARG A 144 11.73 14.49 5.49
CA ARG A 144 12.21 15.61 4.70
C ARG A 144 13.63 15.97 5.10
N SER A 145 14.61 15.63 4.26
CA SER A 145 16.02 15.94 4.49
C SER A 145 16.33 17.43 4.30
N TRP A 146 15.67 18.11 3.36
CA TRP A 146 15.93 19.53 3.09
C TRP A 146 14.72 20.29 2.57
N ARG A 147 14.62 21.57 2.92
CA ARG A 147 13.63 22.50 2.38
C ARG A 147 14.17 23.91 2.28
N GLN A 148 13.87 24.57 1.17
CA GLN A 148 14.13 26.00 1.01
C GLN A 148 13.02 26.68 0.24
N THR A 149 12.58 27.84 0.71
CA THR A 149 11.65 28.71 0.00
C THR A 149 12.43 29.90 -0.57
N LYS A 150 12.30 30.14 -1.88
CA LYS A 150 12.84 31.33 -2.56
C LYS A 150 11.73 32.04 -3.31
N GLY A 151 11.32 33.21 -2.81
CA GLY A 151 10.19 33.95 -3.36
C GLY A 151 8.91 33.11 -3.34
N LYS A 152 8.28 32.96 -4.50
CA LYS A 152 7.04 32.17 -4.69
C LYS A 152 7.29 30.69 -4.97
N ARG A 153 8.50 30.18 -4.78
CA ARG A 153 8.85 28.78 -5.02
C ARG A 153 9.36 28.12 -3.76
N ARG A 154 8.97 26.88 -3.54
CA ARG A 154 9.42 26.03 -2.45
C ARG A 154 10.04 24.76 -3.03
N TYR A 155 11.22 24.43 -2.55
CA TYR A 155 12.01 23.30 -2.97
C TYR A 155 12.15 22.36 -1.79
N THR A 156 11.81 21.10 -1.97
CA THR A 156 11.83 20.08 -0.90
C THR A 156 12.52 18.82 -1.41
N GLU A 157 13.51 18.32 -0.67
CA GLU A 157 14.18 17.05 -0.95
C GLU A 157 13.94 16.03 0.15
N TYR A 158 13.74 14.80 -0.29
CA TYR A 158 13.71 13.57 0.50
C TYR A 158 14.83 12.70 -0.02
N ARG A 159 15.68 12.16 0.85
CA ARG A 159 16.92 11.49 0.45
C ARG A 159 17.18 10.30 1.36
N ILE A 160 17.73 9.25 0.77
CA ILE A 160 18.43 8.19 1.49
C ILE A 160 19.90 8.36 1.17
N GLU A 161 20.68 8.62 2.20
CA GLU A 161 22.12 8.81 2.14
C GLU A 161 22.86 7.51 2.50
N PRO A 162 24.08 7.31 1.99
CA PRO A 162 24.94 6.22 2.45
C PRO A 162 25.09 6.21 3.98
N GLY A 163 24.76 5.08 4.60
CA GLY A 163 24.82 4.88 6.05
C GLY A 163 23.48 5.03 6.77
N ASP A 164 22.45 5.55 6.10
CA ASP A 164 21.12 5.69 6.69
C ASP A 164 20.51 4.32 7.00
N GLU A 165 19.88 4.22 8.16
CA GLU A 165 19.13 3.05 8.56
C GLU A 165 17.72 3.11 7.97
N ILE A 166 17.42 2.17 7.07
CA ILE A 166 16.16 2.13 6.34
C ILE A 166 15.46 0.79 6.55
N LYS A 167 14.15 0.81 6.37
CA LYS A 167 13.26 -0.33 6.40
C LYS A 167 12.68 -0.52 5.01
N VAL A 168 12.68 -1.76 4.56
CA VAL A 168 12.27 -2.13 3.21
C VAL A 168 11.20 -3.20 3.28
N VAL A 169 10.11 -3.01 2.53
CA VAL A 169 9.13 -4.05 2.23
C VAL A 169 9.14 -4.27 0.73
N GLY A 170 9.55 -5.46 0.31
CA GLY A 170 9.75 -5.79 -1.10
C GLY A 170 9.67 -7.28 -1.35
N LEU A 171 10.02 -7.69 -2.57
CA LEU A 171 10.07 -9.10 -2.96
C LEU A 171 11.52 -9.55 -3.07
N VAL A 172 11.91 -10.59 -2.32
CA VAL A 172 13.18 -11.28 -2.55
C VAL A 172 13.04 -12.14 -3.80
N SER A 173 13.85 -11.87 -4.81
CA SER A 173 13.89 -12.61 -6.07
C SER A 173 15.32 -12.69 -6.61
N GLN A 174 15.51 -13.49 -7.67
CA GLN A 174 16.80 -13.60 -8.33
C GLN A 174 16.99 -12.44 -9.32
N TYR A 175 17.93 -11.55 -9.03
CA TYR A 175 18.33 -10.48 -9.94
C TYR A 175 19.71 -10.79 -10.54
N GLN A 176 19.76 -11.11 -11.84
CA GLN A 176 21.00 -11.48 -12.53
C GLN A 176 21.76 -12.65 -11.84
N GLY A 177 21.01 -13.60 -11.28
CA GLY A 177 21.57 -14.78 -10.58
C GLY A 177 22.07 -14.52 -9.16
N THR A 178 21.78 -13.34 -8.59
CA THR A 178 22.05 -13.00 -7.18
C THR A 178 20.73 -12.66 -6.47
N PRO A 179 20.52 -13.11 -5.22
CA PRO A 179 19.34 -12.72 -4.45
C PRO A 179 19.31 -11.19 -4.26
N ALA A 180 18.15 -10.59 -4.53
CA ALA A 180 17.94 -9.16 -4.39
C ALA A 180 16.50 -8.86 -3.96
N ILE A 181 16.31 -7.73 -3.30
CA ILE A 181 15.00 -7.14 -3.03
C ILE A 181 14.62 -6.30 -4.23
N THR A 182 13.57 -6.73 -4.93
CA THR A 182 13.01 -6.04 -6.10
C THR A 182 11.60 -5.53 -5.82
N PHE A 183 11.16 -4.58 -6.64
CA PHE A 183 9.83 -3.95 -6.56
C PHE A 183 9.07 -4.00 -7.90
N ASP A 184 9.65 -4.67 -8.90
CA ASP A 184 9.18 -4.72 -10.28
C ASP A 184 8.12 -5.80 -10.51
N SER A 185 8.15 -6.84 -9.67
CA SER A 185 7.35 -8.04 -9.81
C SER A 185 5.97 -7.85 -9.18
N GLU A 186 4.93 -8.29 -9.90
CA GLU A 186 3.58 -8.37 -9.35
C GLU A 186 3.55 -9.39 -8.22
N GLY A 187 3.23 -8.94 -7.01
CA GLY A 187 3.10 -9.78 -5.82
C GLY A 187 2.12 -9.15 -4.83
N GLU A 188 1.64 -9.94 -3.87
CA GLU A 188 0.78 -9.42 -2.79
C GLU A 188 1.65 -8.84 -1.66
N TYR A 189 2.35 -7.76 -1.98
CA TYR A 189 3.10 -6.95 -1.02
C TYR A 189 2.90 -5.48 -1.36
N ILE A 190 3.29 -4.61 -0.43
CA ILE A 190 3.29 -3.17 -0.65
C ILE A 190 4.76 -2.74 -0.74
N PRO A 191 5.20 -2.17 -1.86
CA PRO A 191 6.58 -1.76 -2.05
C PRO A 191 6.88 -0.54 -1.17
N ILE A 192 7.45 -0.75 0.02
CA ILE A 192 7.72 0.33 0.98
C ILE A 192 9.21 0.55 1.12
N LEU A 193 9.59 1.83 1.13
CA LEU A 193 10.91 2.29 1.53
C LEU A 193 10.75 3.39 2.58
N SER A 194 11.29 3.19 3.78
CA SER A 194 11.12 4.12 4.90
C SER A 194 12.37 4.28 5.74
N ASP A 195 12.66 5.48 6.22
CA ASP A 195 13.67 5.77 7.25
C ASP A 195 13.06 5.72 8.67
N GLY A 196 11.76 6.02 8.79
CA GLY A 196 10.96 5.90 10.00
C GLY A 196 10.44 4.48 10.32
N PRO A 197 9.73 4.29 11.45
CA PRO A 197 9.08 3.03 11.77
C PRO A 197 7.84 2.80 10.90
N ILE A 198 7.73 1.61 10.27
CA ILE A 198 6.58 1.22 9.43
C ILE A 198 5.23 1.27 10.18
N SER A 199 5.23 1.28 11.52
CA SER A 199 4.03 1.46 12.32
C SER A 199 3.35 2.83 12.12
N GLU A 200 4.11 3.88 11.80
CA GLU A 200 3.56 5.21 11.54
C GLU A 200 2.78 5.23 10.22
N VAL A 201 3.35 4.61 9.17
CA VAL A 201 2.68 4.38 7.88
C VAL A 201 1.34 3.68 8.09
N ARG A 202 1.34 2.62 8.92
CA ARG A 202 0.13 1.87 9.27
C ARG A 202 -0.90 2.71 10.01
N SER A 203 -0.47 3.60 10.92
CA SER A 203 -1.41 4.41 11.71
C SER A 203 -2.17 5.44 10.85
N GLY A 204 -1.50 6.03 9.86
CA GLY A 204 -2.12 6.93 8.89
C GLY A 204 -3.16 6.21 8.03
N GLU A 205 -2.79 5.06 7.46
CA GLU A 205 -3.70 4.18 6.70
C GLU A 205 -4.88 3.68 7.56
N GLY A 206 -4.65 3.37 8.84
CA GLY A 206 -5.71 2.93 9.75
C GLY A 206 -6.78 3.99 10.00
N LEU A 207 -6.35 5.26 10.13
CA LEU A 207 -7.28 6.38 10.29
C LEU A 207 -8.09 6.62 9.02
N THR A 208 -7.44 6.62 7.85
CA THR A 208 -8.15 6.80 6.56
C THR A 208 -9.13 5.67 6.30
N ALA A 209 -8.75 4.42 6.56
CA ALA A 209 -9.65 3.27 6.48
C ALA A 209 -10.89 3.45 7.38
N SER A 210 -10.69 3.86 8.63
CA SER A 210 -11.77 4.07 9.61
C SER A 210 -12.74 5.18 9.18
N LEU A 211 -12.22 6.28 8.63
CA LEU A 211 -13.02 7.37 8.07
C LEU A 211 -13.82 6.91 6.85
N LEU A 212 -13.22 6.11 5.97
CA LEU A 212 -13.89 5.58 4.79
C LEU A 212 -14.99 4.57 5.14
N VAL A 213 -14.80 3.73 6.17
CA VAL A 213 -15.87 2.87 6.70
C VAL A 213 -17.02 3.71 7.27
N SER A 214 -16.71 4.77 8.01
CA SER A 214 -17.75 5.66 8.55
C SER A 214 -18.53 6.33 7.43
N LEU A 215 -17.84 6.81 6.39
CA LEU A 215 -18.46 7.43 5.22
C LEU A 215 -19.30 6.43 4.41
N SER A 216 -18.86 5.18 4.29
CA SER A 216 -19.62 4.14 3.58
C SER A 216 -20.94 3.83 4.29
N LEU A 217 -20.91 3.65 5.61
CA LEU A 217 -22.10 3.42 6.44
C LEU A 217 -23.07 4.61 6.36
N LEU A 218 -22.57 5.85 6.46
CA LEU A 218 -23.40 7.04 6.31
C LEU A 218 -24.02 7.16 4.91
N GLY A 219 -23.29 6.83 3.86
CA GLY A 219 -23.81 6.84 2.48
C GLY A 219 -24.91 5.81 2.26
N ILE A 220 -24.68 4.57 2.71
CA ILE A 220 -25.65 3.47 2.57
C ILE A 220 -26.90 3.75 3.42
N SER A 221 -26.73 4.11 4.70
CA SER A 221 -27.85 4.45 5.58
C SER A 221 -28.63 5.66 5.06
N GLY A 222 -27.95 6.71 4.58
CA GLY A 222 -28.58 7.88 3.96
C GLY A 222 -29.38 7.54 2.71
N SER A 223 -28.90 6.61 1.89
CA SER A 223 -29.65 6.09 0.74
C SER A 223 -30.91 5.33 1.17
N CYS A 224 -30.81 4.47 2.20
CA CYS A 224 -31.96 3.78 2.77
C CYS A 224 -33.00 4.76 3.32
N VAL A 225 -32.59 5.81 4.04
CA VAL A 225 -33.49 6.87 4.51
C VAL A 225 -34.19 7.54 3.34
N ALA A 226 -33.45 7.95 2.31
CA ALA A 226 -34.02 8.60 1.14
C ALA A 226 -35.04 7.70 0.41
N LEU A 227 -34.76 6.40 0.29
CA LEU A 227 -35.68 5.43 -0.30
C LEU A 227 -36.93 5.23 0.56
N MET A 228 -36.81 5.14 1.88
CA MET A 228 -37.98 5.01 2.77
C MET A 228 -38.86 6.26 2.77
N LEU A 229 -38.24 7.44 2.75
CA LEU A 229 -38.96 8.71 2.60
C LEU A 229 -39.62 8.83 1.22
N LEU A 230 -39.05 8.21 0.18
CA LEU A 230 -39.70 8.08 -1.13
C LEU A 230 -40.96 7.20 -1.04
N LEU A 231 -40.86 6.06 -0.36
CA LEU A 231 -41.92 5.06 -0.19
C LEU A 231 -42.93 5.37 0.93
N ARG A 232 -42.75 6.48 1.66
CA ARG A 232 -43.58 6.91 2.81
C ARG A 232 -43.64 5.89 3.95
N ILE A 233 -42.58 5.11 4.13
CA ILE A 233 -42.43 4.21 5.27
C ILE A 233 -41.90 5.05 6.45
N GLN A 234 -42.74 5.32 7.44
CA GLN A 234 -42.39 6.14 8.62
C GLN A 234 -42.18 5.30 9.90
N ASN A 235 -42.11 3.97 9.76
CA ASN A 235 -41.92 3.09 10.89
C ASN A 235 -40.43 3.02 11.26
N VAL A 236 -40.09 3.57 12.43
CA VAL A 236 -38.71 3.59 12.96
C VAL A 236 -38.13 2.17 13.09
N LEU A 237 -38.95 1.18 13.44
CA LEU A 237 -38.49 -0.21 13.57
C LEU A 237 -38.17 -0.81 12.20
N ALA A 238 -38.99 -0.52 11.18
CA ALA A 238 -38.70 -0.93 9.81
C ALA A 238 -37.40 -0.28 9.30
N PHE A 239 -37.15 0.98 9.66
CA PHE A 239 -35.91 1.67 9.33
C PHE A 239 -34.67 0.98 9.89
N VAL A 240 -34.65 0.72 11.20
CA VAL A 240 -33.51 0.08 11.87
C VAL A 240 -33.26 -1.32 11.30
N VAL A 241 -34.32 -2.10 11.06
CA VAL A 241 -34.19 -3.47 10.51
C VAL A 241 -33.63 -3.44 9.09
N VAL A 242 -34.15 -2.59 8.20
CA VAL A 242 -33.67 -2.54 6.80
C VAL A 242 -32.23 -2.06 6.74
N VAL A 243 -31.88 -0.98 7.44
CA VAL A 243 -30.51 -0.47 7.45
C VAL A 243 -29.56 -1.52 8.02
N GLY A 244 -29.91 -2.13 9.16
CA GLY A 244 -29.08 -3.16 9.78
C GLY A 244 -28.86 -4.38 8.89
N VAL A 245 -29.90 -4.87 8.20
CA VAL A 245 -29.79 -6.00 7.26
C VAL A 245 -28.96 -5.62 6.04
N VAL A 246 -29.18 -4.42 5.47
CA VAL A 246 -28.46 -3.96 4.28
C VAL A 246 -26.97 -3.76 4.59
N GLU A 247 -26.65 -3.04 5.67
CA GLU A 247 -25.26 -2.79 6.08
C GLU A 247 -24.53 -4.10 6.43
N SER A 248 -25.17 -4.97 7.23
CA SER A 248 -24.60 -6.29 7.55
C SER A 248 -24.36 -7.12 6.29
N GLY A 249 -25.30 -7.12 5.35
CA GLY A 249 -25.17 -7.80 4.07
C GLY A 249 -23.99 -7.29 3.25
N PHE A 250 -23.82 -5.97 3.17
CA PHE A 250 -22.69 -5.35 2.46
C PHE A 250 -21.35 -5.66 3.12
N LEU A 251 -21.26 -5.57 4.45
CA LEU A 251 -20.03 -5.89 5.18
C LEU A 251 -19.66 -7.37 5.03
N LEU A 252 -20.63 -8.29 5.12
CA LEU A 252 -20.41 -9.71 4.94
C LEU A 252 -19.96 -10.03 3.50
N ALA A 253 -20.65 -9.51 2.49
CA ALA A 253 -20.29 -9.73 1.09
C ALA A 253 -18.90 -9.15 0.76
N GLY A 254 -18.61 -7.94 1.24
CA GLY A 254 -17.29 -7.31 1.08
C GLY A 254 -16.18 -8.10 1.77
N SER A 255 -16.43 -8.57 2.99
CA SER A 255 -15.47 -9.38 3.75
C SER A 255 -15.19 -10.74 3.10
N THR A 256 -16.22 -11.42 2.56
CA THR A 256 -16.02 -12.71 1.88
C THR A 256 -15.27 -12.56 0.58
N MET A 257 -15.57 -11.51 -0.21
CA MET A 257 -14.80 -11.19 -1.42
C MET A 257 -13.35 -10.87 -1.11
N MET A 258 -13.09 -10.08 -0.06
CA MET A 258 -11.73 -9.79 0.40
C MET A 258 -11.00 -11.07 0.84
N LEU A 259 -11.67 -11.94 1.62
CA LEU A 259 -11.07 -13.19 2.08
C LEU A 259 -10.78 -14.15 0.92
N ALA A 260 -11.65 -14.22 -0.08
CA ALA A 260 -11.42 -15.01 -1.29
C ALA A 260 -10.23 -14.48 -2.11
N ALA A 261 -10.08 -13.16 -2.19
CA ALA A 261 -8.94 -12.52 -2.85
C ALA A 261 -7.63 -12.81 -2.10
N ASP A 262 -7.62 -12.63 -0.77
CA ASP A 262 -6.47 -12.93 0.10
C ASP A 262 -6.07 -14.41 -0.01
N LEU A 263 -7.04 -15.35 -0.01
CA LEU A 263 -6.75 -16.79 -0.11
C LEU A 263 -6.12 -17.15 -1.46
N LYS A 264 -6.64 -16.57 -2.55
CA LYS A 264 -6.11 -16.78 -3.90
C LYS A 264 -4.68 -16.25 -4.03
N ALA A 265 -4.41 -15.10 -3.43
CA ALA A 265 -3.11 -14.47 -3.52
C ALA A 265 -2.09 -15.15 -2.58
N ALA A 266 -2.50 -15.57 -1.37
CA ALA A 266 -1.70 -16.43 -0.50
C ALA A 266 -1.32 -17.76 -1.18
N HIS A 267 -2.28 -18.42 -1.85
CA HIS A 267 -1.99 -19.66 -2.59
C HIS A 267 -0.93 -19.44 -3.68
N ARG A 268 -1.05 -18.37 -4.47
CA ARG A 268 -0.05 -18.02 -5.49
C ARG A 268 1.33 -17.75 -4.88
N SER A 269 1.38 -16.98 -3.78
CA SER A 269 2.63 -16.64 -3.10
C SER A 269 3.32 -17.88 -2.55
N VAL A 270 2.58 -18.82 -1.96
CA VAL A 270 3.16 -20.08 -1.46
C VAL A 270 3.70 -20.91 -2.61
N THR A 271 2.93 -21.10 -3.69
CA THR A 271 3.36 -21.87 -4.85
C THR A 271 4.64 -21.29 -5.46
N SER A 272 4.71 -19.97 -5.66
CA SER A 272 5.90 -19.32 -6.21
C SER A 272 7.10 -19.38 -5.27
N SER A 273 6.88 -19.30 -3.96
CA SER A 273 7.96 -19.40 -2.96
C SER A 273 8.53 -20.82 -2.91
N VAL A 274 7.66 -21.85 -2.97
CA VAL A 274 8.08 -23.26 -3.03
C VAL A 274 8.84 -23.55 -4.32
N GLU A 275 8.36 -23.07 -5.46
CA GLU A 275 9.05 -23.23 -6.75
C GLU A 275 10.44 -22.58 -6.73
N SER A 276 10.53 -21.33 -6.25
CA SER A 276 11.80 -20.61 -6.11
C SER A 276 12.76 -21.30 -5.13
N ALA A 277 12.26 -21.78 -3.99
CA ALA A 277 13.06 -22.52 -3.02
C ALA A 277 13.57 -23.84 -3.60
N THR A 278 12.72 -24.55 -4.35
CA THR A 278 13.09 -25.80 -5.03
C THR A 278 14.18 -25.55 -6.07
N GLU A 279 14.09 -24.46 -6.84
CA GLU A 279 15.14 -24.09 -7.81
C GLU A 279 16.47 -23.77 -7.13
N ILE A 280 16.44 -23.01 -6.02
CA ILE A 280 17.65 -22.66 -5.26
C ILE A 280 18.31 -23.91 -4.66
N VAL A 281 17.53 -24.76 -4.01
CA VAL A 281 18.05 -25.99 -3.40
C VAL A 281 18.60 -26.90 -4.50
N LYS A 282 17.87 -27.11 -5.59
CA LYS A 282 18.35 -27.90 -6.74
C LYS A 282 19.67 -27.36 -7.30
N ALA A 283 19.79 -26.05 -7.49
CA ALA A 283 21.03 -25.43 -7.93
C ALA A 283 22.19 -25.60 -6.92
N GLY A 284 21.89 -25.64 -5.62
CA GLY A 284 22.86 -25.99 -4.57
C GLY A 284 23.31 -27.45 -4.66
N PHE A 285 22.36 -28.37 -4.79
CA PHE A 285 22.56 -29.81 -4.96
C PHE A 285 23.37 -30.15 -6.22
N ASP A 286 23.08 -29.49 -7.34
CA ASP A 286 23.84 -29.64 -8.59
C ASP A 286 25.31 -29.23 -8.42
N LYS A 287 25.59 -28.19 -7.61
CA LYS A 287 26.98 -27.75 -7.33
C LYS A 287 27.79 -28.77 -6.54
N ILE A 288 27.15 -29.52 -5.65
CA ILE A 288 27.78 -30.58 -4.85
C ILE A 288 27.70 -31.96 -5.53
N GLY A 289 27.13 -32.05 -6.74
CA GLY A 289 27.02 -33.28 -7.53
C GLY A 289 25.99 -34.27 -6.99
N VAL A 290 25.02 -33.81 -6.20
CA VAL A 290 23.93 -34.64 -5.68
C VAL A 290 22.69 -34.38 -6.52
N GLY A 291 22.17 -35.41 -7.19
CA GLY A 291 20.93 -35.29 -7.94
C GLY A 291 19.73 -35.24 -7.00
N TRP A 292 18.97 -34.15 -7.02
CA TRP A 292 17.71 -33.99 -6.30
C TRP A 292 16.60 -33.59 -7.26
N ASP A 293 15.48 -34.30 -7.21
CA ASP A 293 14.34 -34.16 -8.13
C ASP A 293 13.24 -33.22 -7.62
N GLY A 294 13.46 -32.60 -6.45
CA GLY A 294 12.50 -31.69 -5.82
C GLY A 294 11.63 -32.35 -4.74
N ASP A 295 11.87 -33.63 -4.43
CA ASP A 295 11.20 -34.30 -3.31
C ASP A 295 11.82 -33.90 -1.97
N TRP A 296 11.11 -33.07 -1.20
CA TRP A 296 11.51 -32.66 0.15
C TRP A 296 11.60 -33.82 1.15
N GLY A 297 11.07 -35.00 0.81
CA GLY A 297 11.19 -36.24 1.58
C GLY A 297 12.43 -37.09 1.26
N ASP A 298 13.28 -36.71 0.31
CA ASP A 298 14.46 -37.49 -0.07
C ASP A 298 15.60 -37.39 0.96
N GLU A 299 15.50 -38.17 2.04
CA GLU A 299 16.53 -38.27 3.08
C GLU A 299 17.92 -38.63 2.54
N ARG A 300 18.01 -39.32 1.39
CA ARG A 300 19.31 -39.71 0.80
C ARG A 300 20.00 -38.54 0.12
N ALA A 301 19.24 -37.65 -0.51
CA ALA A 301 19.76 -36.41 -1.05
C ALA A 301 20.27 -35.52 0.09
N PHE A 302 19.43 -35.23 1.08
CA PHE A 302 19.79 -34.33 2.19
C PHE A 302 20.88 -34.86 3.11
N SER A 303 21.05 -36.18 3.26
CA SER A 303 22.17 -36.75 4.03
C SER A 303 23.52 -36.71 3.30
N ARG A 304 23.53 -36.47 1.98
CA ARG A 304 24.75 -36.33 1.16
C ARG A 304 25.18 -34.89 0.95
N ALA A 305 24.29 -33.93 1.23
CA ALA A 305 24.55 -32.49 1.15
C ALA A 305 25.21 -31.97 2.43
#